data_AF-A0A5C7XXN8-F1
#
_entry.id   AF-A0A5C7XXN8-F1
#
_cell.length_a   1.000
_cell.length_b   1.000
_cell.length_c   1.000
_cell.angle_alpha   90.00
_cell.angle_beta   90.00
_cell.angle_gamma   90.00
#
_symmetry.space_group_name_H-M   'P 1'
#
loop_
_entity.id
_entity.type
_entity.pdbx_description
1 polymer ?
#
loop_
_entity_poly.entity_id
_entity_poly.type
_entity_poly.pdbx_seq_one_letter_code
_entity_poly.pdbx_strand_id
1 'polypeptide(L)' 'MRPLPCGCCDPWTCRHYDEPVEITDQFINGYRDACEHLLAEGLTPAPNVPVMRAMWARGGNDQRLALKVAEAWEVA' A
#
# COMPACT_ATOMS: atom_id res chain seq x y z
N MET A 1 9.20 -22.74 17.11
CA MET A 1 9.37 -21.87 15.92
C MET A 1 10.86 -21.72 15.69
N ARG A 2 11.37 -22.00 14.49
CA ARG A 2 12.81 -21.82 14.21
C ARG A 2 13.09 -20.31 14.09
N PRO A 3 14.15 -19.77 14.73
CA PRO A 3 14.50 -18.37 14.56
C PRO A 3 14.89 -18.08 13.11
N LEU A 4 14.60 -16.85 12.67
CA LEU A 4 15.00 -16.31 11.37
C LEU A 4 16.52 -16.21 11.29
N PRO A 5 17.10 -16.00 10.09
CA PRO A 5 18.52 -15.68 9.98
C PRO A 5 18.90 -14.40 10.76
N CYS A 6 17.96 -13.47 10.96
CA CYS A 6 18.11 -12.31 11.86
C CYS A 6 18.15 -12.67 13.37
N GLY A 7 17.92 -13.93 13.75
CA GLY A 7 17.82 -14.38 15.15
C GLY A 7 16.47 -14.11 15.82
N CYS A 8 15.59 -13.32 15.20
CA CYS A 8 14.25 -13.07 15.72
C CYS A 8 13.33 -14.30 15.55
N CYS A 9 12.38 -14.47 16.47
CA CYS A 9 11.42 -15.58 16.44
C CYS A 9 10.22 -15.34 15.53
N ASP A 10 9.88 -14.06 15.29
CA ASP A 10 8.69 -13.66 14.56
C ASP A 10 9.06 -12.84 13.32
N PRO A 11 8.72 -13.31 12.11
CA PRO A 11 8.96 -12.56 10.87
C PRO A 11 8.15 -11.27 10.76
N TRP A 12 7.02 -11.15 11.45
CA TRP A 12 6.15 -9.97 11.34
C TRP A 12 6.59 -8.81 12.23
N THR A 13 7.42 -9.07 13.24
CA THR A 13 8.00 -8.06 14.12
C THR A 13 9.53 -7.90 13.97
N CYS A 14 10.20 -8.74 13.15
CA CYS A 14 11.64 -8.59 12.86
C CYS A 14 11.88 -7.38 11.93
N ARG A 15 12.35 -6.27 12.51
CA ARG A 15 12.70 -5.05 11.77
C ARG A 15 13.99 -5.14 10.94
N HIS A 16 14.75 -6.24 11.03
CA HIS A 16 16.00 -6.41 10.27
C HIS A 16 15.77 -6.55 8.76
N TYR A 17 14.54 -6.78 8.34
CA TYR A 17 14.15 -6.88 6.93
C TYR A 17 13.13 -5.80 6.54
N ASP A 18 13.05 -4.71 7.31
CA ASP A 18 12.30 -3.50 6.93
C ASP A 18 13.08 -2.76 5.83
N GLU A 19 13.32 -3.42 4.71
CA GLU A 19 13.87 -2.76 3.53
C GLU A 19 12.79 -1.81 2.98
N PRO A 20 13.12 -0.54 2.69
CA PRO A 20 12.17 0.38 2.11
C PRO A 20 11.72 -0.18 0.76
N VAL A 21 10.42 -0.45 0.63
CA VAL A 21 9.84 -0.87 -0.65
C VAL A 21 10.04 0.29 -1.62
N GLU A 22 10.88 0.08 -2.63
CA GLU A 22 11.05 1.06 -3.71
C GLU A 22 9.71 1.24 -4.43
N ILE A 23 9.15 2.44 -4.34
CA ILE A 23 7.89 2.80 -4.99
C ILE A 23 8.18 3.10 -6.46
N THR A 24 8.11 2.06 -7.29
CA THR A 24 8.26 2.17 -8.74
C THR A 24 6.93 2.52 -9.42
N ASP A 25 6.99 3.01 -10.66
CA ASP A 25 5.78 3.29 -11.44
C ASP A 25 4.90 2.05 -11.63
N GLN A 26 5.53 0.88 -11.80
CA GLN A 26 4.83 -0.39 -11.90
C GLN A 26 4.10 -0.75 -10.60
N PHE A 27 4.72 -0.49 -9.45
CA PHE A 27 4.11 -0.74 -8.14
C PHE A 27 2.90 0.17 -7.92
N ILE A 28 3.01 1.45 -8.30
CA ILE A 28 1.89 2.41 -8.22
C ILE A 28 0.74 1.97 -9.13
N ASN A 29 1.03 1.60 -10.38
CA ASN A 29 0.01 1.15 -11.32
C ASN A 29 -0.69 -0.12 -10.83
N GLY A 30 0.06 -1.09 -10.30
CA GLY A 30 -0.53 -2.31 -9.74
C GLY A 30 -1.45 -2.05 -8.55
N TYR A 31 -1.07 -1.12 -7.66
CA TYR A 31 -1.93 -0.72 -6.56
C TYR A 31 -3.20 0.01 -7.03
N ARG A 32 -3.09 0.89 -8.03
CA ARG A 32 -4.25 1.55 -8.65
C ARG A 32 -5.22 0.52 -9.22
N ASP A 33 -4.72 -0.40 -10.04
CA ASP A 33 -5.55 -1.39 -10.71
C ASP A 33 -6.23 -2.33 -9.68
N ALA A 34 -5.53 -2.68 -8.59
CA ALA A 34 -6.11 -3.43 -7.48
C ALA A 34 -7.21 -2.63 -6.75
N CYS A 35 -6.99 -1.34 -6.50
CA CYS A 35 -7.99 -0.48 -5.87
C CYS A 35 -9.25 -0.34 -6.74
N GLU A 36 -9.08 -0.13 -8.04
CA GLU A 36 -10.19 -0.04 -8.99
C GLU A 36 -11.00 -1.34 -9.02
N HIS A 37 -10.33 -2.49 -9.08
CA HIS A 37 -11.00 -3.80 -9.06
C HIS A 37 -11.78 -4.03 -7.76
N LEU A 38 -11.15 -3.82 -6.60
CA LEU A 38 -11.81 -4.02 -5.31
C LEU A 38 -13.03 -3.11 -5.14
N LEU A 39 -12.92 -1.83 -5.53
CA LEU A 39 -14.04 -0.89 -5.47
C LEU A 39 -15.16 -1.25 -6.43
N ALA A 40 -14.85 -1.79 -7.61
CA ALA A 40 -15.87 -2.28 -8.55
C ALA A 40 -16.67 -3.46 -7.98
N GLU A 41 -16.03 -4.30 -7.16
CA GLU A 41 -16.67 -5.40 -6.42
C GLU A 41 -17.35 -4.94 -5.11
N GLY A 42 -17.35 -3.64 -4.80
CA GLY A 42 -17.91 -3.10 -3.57
C GLY A 42 -17.07 -3.36 -2.31
N LEU A 43 -15.80 -3.76 -2.47
CA LEU A 43 -14.85 -3.99 -1.39
C LEU A 43 -14.00 -2.75 -1.14
N THR A 44 -13.57 -2.56 0.11
CA THR A 44 -12.69 -1.46 0.51
C THR A 44 -11.22 -1.86 0.34
N PRO A 45 -10.43 -1.19 -0.53
CA PRO A 45 -8.99 -1.45 -0.64
C PRO A 45 -8.25 -1.10 0.65
N ALA A 46 -7.27 -1.91 1.05
CA ALA A 46 -6.42 -1.59 2.20
C ALA A 46 -5.50 -0.39 1.87
N PRO A 47 -5.25 0.52 2.84
CA PRO A 47 -4.49 1.73 2.60
C PRO A 47 -3.00 1.40 2.53
N ASN A 48 -2.35 1.85 1.44
CA ASN A 48 -0.90 1.85 1.33
C ASN A 48 -0.43 3.30 1.23
N VAL A 49 -0.21 3.93 2.39
CA VAL A 49 0.05 5.37 2.49
C VAL A 49 1.22 5.84 1.61
N PRO A 50 2.38 5.16 1.55
CA PRO A 50 3.46 5.53 0.61
C PRO A 50 3.00 5.60 -0.85
N VAL A 51 2.27 4.59 -1.32
CA VAL A 51 1.77 4.55 -2.71
C VAL A 51 0.68 5.58 -2.94
N MET A 52 -0.24 5.75 -1.98
CA MET A 52 -1.30 6.76 -2.06
C MET A 52 -0.73 8.18 -2.17
N ARG A 53 0.36 8.49 -1.45
CA ARG A 53 1.07 9.78 -1.60
C ARG A 53 1.70 9.93 -2.98
N ALA A 54 2.26 8.87 -3.55
CA ALA A 54 2.80 8.88 -4.90
C ALA A 54 1.68 9.09 -5.96
N MET A 55 0.54 8.43 -5.79
CA MET A 55 -0.67 8.63 -6.62
C MET A 55 -1.21 10.06 -6.52
N TRP A 56 -1.26 10.62 -5.31
CA TRP A 56 -1.66 12.00 -5.09
C TRP A 56 -0.77 12.98 -5.88
N ALA A 57 0.55 12.79 -5.83
CA ALA A 57 1.49 13.63 -6.56
C ALA A 57 1.35 13.54 -8.10
N ARG A 58 0.84 12.43 -8.64
CA ARG A 58 0.54 12.27 -10.08
C ARG A 58 -0.69 13.04 -10.55
N GLY A 59 -1.61 13.39 -9.64
CA GLY A 59 -2.83 14.12 -9.98
C GLY A 59 -3.89 13.25 -10.67
N GLY A 60 -4.94 13.91 -11.18
CA GLY A 60 -5.94 13.26 -12.06
C GLY A 60 -6.73 12.12 -11.41
N ASN A 61 -6.83 10.99 -12.11
CA ASN A 61 -7.55 9.80 -11.62
C ASN A 61 -6.83 9.18 -10.40
N ASP A 62 -5.50 9.10 -10.44
CA ASP A 62 -4.70 8.54 -9.35
C ASP A 62 -4.94 9.32 -8.05
N GLN A 63 -4.97 10.65 -8.11
CA GLN A 63 -5.27 11.50 -6.95
C GLN A 63 -6.67 11.28 -6.39
N ARG A 64 -7.70 11.20 -7.26
CA ARG A 64 -9.08 10.95 -6.83
C ARG A 64 -9.23 9.58 -6.17
N LEU A 65 -8.56 8.56 -6.71
CA LEU A 65 -8.59 7.22 -6.16
C LEU A 65 -7.90 7.16 -4.78
N ALA A 66 -6.76 7.83 -4.63
CA ALA A 66 -6.06 7.93 -3.35
C ALA A 66 -6.94 8.60 -2.26
N LEU A 67 -7.66 9.69 -2.60
CA LEU A 67 -8.60 10.31 -1.67
C LEU A 67 -9.72 9.37 -1.24
N LYS A 68 -10.33 8.68 -2.20
CA LYS A 68 -11.42 7.74 -1.92
C LYS A 68 -10.99 6.63 -0.95
N VAL A 69 -9.78 6.10 -1.12
CA VAL A 69 -9.21 5.11 -0.19
C VAL A 69 -8.92 5.73 1.16
N ALA A 70 -8.41 6.96 1.22
CA ALA A 70 -8.12 7.65 2.48
C ALA A 70 -9.39 7.92 3.31
N GLU A 71 -10.46 8.39 2.65
CA GLU A 71 -11.78 8.62 3.26
C GLU A 71 -12.37 7.33 3.83
N ALA A 72 -12.24 6.21 3.10
CA ALA A 72 -12.79 4.93 3.54
C ALA A 72 -12.11 4.35 4.80
N TRP A 73 -10.91 4.84 5.15
CA TRP A 73 -10.13 4.36 6.29
C TRP A 73 -9.91 5.41 7.39
N GLU A 74 -10.45 6.62 7.24
CA GLU A 74 -10.20 7.75 8.16
C GLU A 74 -8.70 8.03 8.36
N VAL A 75 -7.88 7.80 7.33
CA VAL A 75 -6.41 8.02 7.35
C VAL A 75 -6.00 9.35 6.71
N ALA A 76 -6.96 10.26 6.52
CA ALA A 76 -6.77 11.57 5.91
C ALA A 76 -6.28 12.63 6.91
#